data_AF-A0A7K3QXQ5-F1
#
_entry.id   AF-A0A7K3QXQ5-F1
#
_cell.length_a   1.000
_cell.length_b   1.000
_cell.length_c   1.000
_cell.angle_alpha   90.00
_cell.angle_beta   90.00
_cell.angle_gamma   90.00
#
_symmetry.space_group_name_H-M   'P 1'
#
loop_
_entity.id
_entity.type
_entity.pdbx_description
1 polymer ?
#
loop_
_entity_poly.entity_id
_entity_poly.type
_entity_poly.pdbx_seq_one_letter_code
_entity_poly.pdbx_strand_id
1 'polypeptide(L)' 'MAPRLTVVVPLYNVEEYLGACLTSLAEQTMPDLEVVLVDDGSTDDGPSLAQEFADRDPRFRLI' A
#
# COMPACT_ATOMS: atom_id res chain seq x y z
N MET A 1 18.61 0.72 6.73
CA MET A 1 19.03 -0.44 5.91
C MET A 1 18.12 -0.44 4.69
N ALA A 2 18.60 -0.80 3.50
CA ALA A 2 17.73 -0.83 2.31
C ALA A 2 16.78 -2.05 2.38
N PRO A 3 15.52 -1.93 1.94
CA PRO A 3 14.59 -3.06 1.95
C PRO A 3 15.11 -4.18 1.04
N ARG A 4 14.86 -5.44 1.41
CA ARG A 4 15.19 -6.60 0.56
C ARG A 4 14.25 -6.77 -0.61
N LEU A 5 13.01 -6.31 -0.47
CA LEU A 5 12.01 -6.26 -1.54
C LEU A 5 11.17 -5.01 -1.38
N THR A 6 10.95 -4.30 -2.49
CA THR A 6 9.95 -3.24 -2.59
C THR A 6 8.83 -3.71 -3.53
N VAL A 7 7.59 -3.67 -3.05
CA VAL A 7 6.39 -3.90 -3.85
C VAL A 7 5.77 -2.56 -4.20
N VAL A 8 5.67 -2.25 -5.48
CA VAL A 8 5.02 -1.02 -5.97
C VAL A 8 3.59 -1.37 -6.38
N VAL A 9 2.62 -0.65 -5.83
CA VAL A 9 1.18 -0.85 -6.07
C VAL A 9 0.61 0.45 -6.67
N PRO A 10 0.48 0.54 -8.01
CA PRO A 10 -0.28 1.62 -8.61
C PRO A 10 -1.77 1.43 -8.33
N LEU A 11 -2.48 2.52 -8.01
CA LEU A 11 -3.92 2.51 -7.78
C LEU A 11 -4.59 3.68 -8.52
N TYR A 12 -5.70 3.37 -9.19
CA TYR A 12 -6.58 4.33 -9.86
C TYR A 12 -8.02 3.82 -9.85
N ASN A 13 -8.86 4.38 -8.99
CA ASN A 13 -10.28 3.99 -8.85
C ASN A 13 -10.49 2.47 -8.59
N VAL A 14 -9.81 1.93 -7.58
CA VAL A 14 -9.80 0.49 -7.22
C VAL A 14 -10.15 0.22 -5.75
N GLU A 15 -10.90 1.11 -5.09
CA GLU A 15 -11.27 1.00 -3.67
C GLU A 15 -11.82 -0.39 -3.28
N GLU A 16 -12.61 -1.02 -4.17
CA GLU A 16 -13.25 -2.32 -3.93
C GLU A 16 -12.23 -3.45 -3.67
N TYR A 17 -11.06 -3.38 -4.32
CA TYR A 17 -10.05 -4.45 -4.27
C TYR A 17 -8.84 -4.07 -3.40
N LEU A 18 -8.61 -2.77 -3.22
CA LEU A 18 -7.41 -2.26 -2.57
C LEU A 18 -7.28 -2.79 -1.15
N GLY A 19 -8.36 -2.84 -0.36
CA GLY A 19 -8.31 -3.32 1.02
C GLY A 19 -7.81 -4.76 1.16
N ALA A 20 -8.28 -5.67 0.30
CA ALA A 20 -7.84 -7.07 0.31
C ALA A 20 -6.35 -7.19 -0.10
N CYS A 21 -5.92 -6.41 -1.09
CA CYS A 21 -4.53 -6.36 -1.52
C CYS A 21 -3.60 -5.88 -0.39
N LEU A 22 -3.91 -4.74 0.23
CA LEU A 22 -3.09 -4.16 1.30
C LEU A 22 -3.05 -5.05 2.55
N THR A 23 -4.17 -5.68 2.91
CA THR A 23 -4.22 -6.66 4.00
C THR A 23 -3.28 -7.84 3.72
N SER A 24 -3.31 -8.40 2.51
CA SER A 24 -2.42 -9.50 2.11
C SER A 24 -0.94 -9.12 2.18
N LEU A 25 -0.59 -7.89 1.83
CA LEU A 25 0.77 -7.37 1.95
C LEU A 25 1.18 -7.14 3.41
N ALA A 26 0.27 -6.66 4.25
CA ALA A 26 0.54 -6.43 5.67
C ALA A 26 0.78 -7.74 6.44
N GLU A 27 0.13 -8.83 6.03
CA GLU A 27 0.27 -10.17 6.63
C GLU A 27 1.55 -10.92 6.21
N GLN A 28 2.38 -10.35 5.32
CA GLN A 28 3.61 -11.01 4.89
C GLN A 28 4.58 -11.24 6.05
N THR A 29 5.13 -12.46 6.12
CA THR A 29 6.08 -12.89 7.16
C THR A 29 7.50 -12.35 6.95
N MET A 30 7.76 -11.70 5.82
CA MET A 30 9.05 -11.07 5.54
C MET A 30 9.13 -9.69 6.21
N PRO A 31 10.02 -9.49 7.19
CA PRO A 31 10.10 -8.23 7.93
C PRO A 31 10.77 -7.10 7.13
N ASP A 32 11.53 -7.44 6.09
CA ASP A 32 12.34 -6.51 5.29
C ASP A 32 11.66 -6.21 3.95
N LEU A 33 10.39 -5.83 4.04
CA LEU A 33 9.48 -5.50 2.95
C LEU A 33 9.17 -4.00 3.00
N GLU A 34 9.21 -3.35 1.86
CA GLU A 34 8.66 -2.01 1.64
C GLU A 34 7.48 -2.12 0.66
N VAL A 35 6.41 -1.37 0.93
CA VAL A 35 5.25 -1.25 0.06
C VAL A 35 5.08 0.21 -0.33
N VAL A 36 5.18 0.49 -1.62
CA VAL A 36 4.99 1.84 -2.17
C VAL A 36 3.68 1.88 -2.93
N LEU A 37 2.72 2.63 -2.39
CA LEU A 37 1.43 2.88 -3.01
C LEU A 37 1.55 4.14 -3.86
N VAL A 38 1.11 4.09 -5.11
CA VAL A 38 1.19 5.22 -6.05
C VAL A 38 -0.22 5.54 -6.52
N ASP A 39 -0.77 6.66 -6.06
CA ASP A 39 -2.06 7.14 -6.54
C ASP A 39 -1.91 7.89 -7.87
N ASP A 40 -2.60 7.43 -8.92
CA ASP A 40 -2.60 8.06 -10.24
C ASP A 40 -3.79 9.03 -10.41
N GLY A 41 -4.13 9.75 -9.34
CA GLY A 41 -5.22 10.72 -9.31
C GLY A 41 -6.61 10.08 -9.21
N SER A 42 -6.75 9.09 -8.32
CA SER A 42 -8.05 8.47 -8.04
C SER A 42 -9.08 9.48 -7.56
N THR A 43 -10.34 9.21 -7.87
CA THR A 43 -11.51 10.01 -7.45
C THR A 43 -12.44 9.26 -6.50
N ASP A 44 -12.11 8.01 -6.19
CA ASP A 44 -12.77 7.17 -5.20
C ASP A 44 -12.07 7.26 -3.83
N ASP A 45 -12.48 6.43 -2.86
CA ASP A 45 -11.88 6.43 -1.52
C ASP A 45 -10.58 5.60 -1.42
N GLY A 46 -10.05 5.12 -2.55
CA GLY A 46 -8.82 4.35 -2.62
C GLY A 46 -7.61 5.03 -1.95
N PRO A 47 -7.33 6.33 -2.22
CA PRO A 47 -6.21 7.04 -1.59
C PRO A 47 -6.37 7.18 -0.07
N SER A 48 -7.60 7.39 0.42
CA SER A 48 -7.90 7.45 1.86
C SER A 48 -7.57 6.11 2.53
N LEU A 49 -8.02 5.01 1.93
CA LEU A 49 -7.70 3.67 2.40
C LEU A 49 -6.19 3.37 2.37
N ALA A 50 -5.49 3.77 1.30
CA ALA A 50 -4.04 3.66 1.19
C ALA A 50 -3.31 4.42 2.31
N GLN A 51 -3.77 5.63 2.63
CA GLN A 51 -3.20 6.45 3.71
C GLN A 51 -3.39 5.80 5.08
N GLU A 52 -4.55 5.19 5.36
CA GLU A 52 -4.78 4.46 6.62
C GLU A 52 -3.76 3.33 6.85
N PHE A 53 -3.37 2.62 5.79
CA PHE A 53 -2.32 1.59 5.87
C PHE A 53 -0.94 2.20 6.10
N ALA A 54 -0.60 3.28 5.41
CA ALA A 54 0.67 4.00 5.60
C ALA A 54 0.82 4.56 7.03
N ASP A 55 -0.28 5.02 7.64
CA ASP A 55 -0.28 5.54 9.01
C ASP A 55 -0.11 4.43 10.07
N ARG A 56 -0.57 3.20 9.77
CA ARG A 56 -0.58 2.07 10.71
C ARG A 56 0.65 1.17 10.60
N ASP A 57 1.25 1.07 9.43
CA ASP A 57 2.37 0.17 9.16
C ASP A 57 3.52 0.95 8.49
N PRO A 58 4.68 1.11 9.16
CA PRO A 58 5.80 1.89 8.64
C PRO A 58 6.46 1.29 7.39
N ARG A 59 6.08 0.07 7.00
CA ARG A 59 6.49 -0.54 5.73
C ARG A 59 5.76 0.07 4.53
N PHE A 60 4.60 0.69 4.74
CA PHE A 60 3.76 1.25 3.69
C PHE A 60 4.03 2.75 3.52
N ARG A 61 4.15 3.19 2.27
CA ARG A 61 4.33 4.60 1.92
C ARG A 61 3.44 4.94 0.74
N LEU A 62 2.55 5.92 0.92
CA LEU A 62 1.77 6.52 -0.16
C LEU A 62 2.58 7.63 -0.85
N ILE A 63 2.52 7.66 -2.18
CA ILE A 63 3.12 8.67 -3.07
C ILE A 63 2.03 9.21 -3.98
#